data_AF-A0A8S2V0E7-F1
#
_entry.id   AF-A0A8S2V0E7-F1
#
_cell.length_a   1.000
_cell.length_b   1.000
_cell.length_c   1.000
_cell.angle_alpha   90.00
_cell.angle_beta   90.00
_cell.angle_gamma   90.00
#
_symmetry.space_group_name_H-M   'P 1'
#
loop_
_entity.id
_entity.type
_entity.pdbx_description
1 polymer ?
#
loop_
_entity_poly.entity_id
_entity_poly.type
_entity_poly.pdbx_seq_one_letter_code
_entity_poly.pdbx_strand_id
1 'polypeptide(L)'
;RVKQVLRLFRLRQINNGIFVKLNKATIQMLRIAEPYIAWGYPNLKSVRELVYKRGFGKINKQRVPLSDNTVIEKTLGKCDIICMEDLVHEIITVG
;
A
#
# COMPACT_ATOMS: atom_id res chain seq x y z
N ARG A 1 17.01 -7.84 -14.23
CA ARG A 1 15.68 -7.35 -14.69
C ARG A 1 14.64 -7.47 -13.57
N VAL A 2 14.36 -8.67 -13.04
CA VAL A 2 13.38 -8.87 -11.95
C VAL A 2 13.68 -8.04 -10.68
N LYS A 3 14.94 -7.99 -10.24
CA LYS A 3 15.37 -7.20 -9.08
C LYS A 3 15.05 -5.70 -9.19
N GLN A 4 15.04 -5.13 -10.41
CA GLN A 4 14.66 -3.74 -10.62
C GLN A 4 13.14 -3.56 -10.50
N VAL A 5 12.36 -4.48 -11.05
CA VAL A 5 10.89 -4.49 -10.92
C VAL A 5 10.47 -4.56 -9.45
N LEU A 6 11.07 -5.47 -8.67
CA LEU A 6 10.80 -5.59 -7.23
C LEU A 6 11.17 -4.29 -6.47
N ARG A 7 12.27 -3.63 -6.85
CA ARG A 7 12.67 -2.35 -6.26
C ARG A 7 11.68 -1.23 -6.60
N LEU A 8 11.15 -1.18 -7.81
CA LEU A 8 10.11 -0.22 -8.21
C LEU A 8 8.84 -0.40 -7.38
N PHE A 9 8.43 -1.66 -7.17
CA PHE A 9 7.34 -2.01 -6.27
C PHE A 9 7.64 -1.76 -4.78
N ARG A 10 8.88 -1.43 -4.41
CA ARG A 10 9.34 -1.29 -3.01
C ARG A 10 9.34 -2.62 -2.23
N LEU A 11 9.34 -3.76 -2.92
CA LEU A 11 9.50 -5.11 -2.36
C LEU A 11 10.99 -5.44 -2.21
N ARG A 12 11.61 -4.95 -1.13
CA ARG A 12 13.06 -5.11 -0.86
C ARG A 12 13.41 -6.31 0.02
N GLN A 13 12.44 -6.83 0.76
CA GLN A 13 12.61 -7.94 1.71
C GLN A 13 11.51 -8.97 1.48
N ILE A 14 11.75 -10.20 1.93
CA ILE A 14 10.77 -11.29 1.92
C ILE A 14 9.57 -10.91 2.83
N ASN A 15 8.37 -11.36 2.46
CA ASN A 15 7.12 -11.10 3.18
C ASN A 15 6.69 -9.62 3.26
N ASN A 16 7.23 -8.76 2.39
CA ASN A 16 6.69 -7.42 2.19
C ASN A 16 5.46 -7.46 1.26
N GLY A 17 4.45 -6.66 1.58
CA GLY A 17 3.24 -6.50 0.79
C GLY A 17 2.97 -5.03 0.46
N ILE A 18 2.34 -4.79 -0.69
CA ILE A 18 1.93 -3.47 -1.15
C ILE A 18 0.59 -3.59 -1.88
N PHE A 19 -0.17 -2.48 -1.93
CA PHE A 19 -1.29 -2.35 -2.87
C PHE A 19 -0.79 -1.72 -4.17
N VAL A 20 -1.26 -2.21 -5.32
CA VAL A 20 -0.88 -1.74 -6.65
C VAL A 20 -2.14 -1.50 -7.48
N LYS A 21 -2.27 -0.29 -8.04
CA LYS A 21 -3.28 0.00 -9.05
C LYS A 21 -2.98 -0.78 -10.33
N LEU A 22 -3.95 -1.55 -10.80
CA LEU A 22 -3.80 -2.34 -12.00
C LEU A 22 -3.97 -1.47 -13.24
N ASN A 23 -2.98 -1.54 -14.12
CA ASN A 23 -3.00 -1.01 -15.47
C ASN A 23 -2.20 -1.97 -16.36
N LYS A 24 -2.23 -1.76 -17.68
CA LYS A 24 -1.55 -2.65 -18.63
C LYS A 24 -0.05 -2.80 -18.34
N ALA A 25 0.61 -1.72 -17.89
CA ALA A 25 2.03 -1.72 -17.57
C ALA A 25 2.35 -2.47 -16.27
N THR A 26 1.56 -2.28 -15.21
CA THR A 26 1.76 -2.93 -13.91
C THR A 26 1.47 -4.42 -14.00
N ILE A 27 0.48 -4.85 -14.80
CA ILE A 27 0.24 -6.28 -15.08
C ILE A 27 1.45 -6.92 -15.75
N GLN A 28 2.04 -6.25 -16.76
CA GLN A 28 3.23 -6.77 -17.43
C GLN A 28 4.44 -6.85 -16.47
N MET A 29 4.59 -5.87 -15.57
CA MET A 29 5.62 -5.91 -14.53
C MET A 29 5.38 -7.03 -13.52
N LEU A 30 4.13 -7.29 -13.11
CA LEU A 30 3.78 -8.39 -12.22
C LEU A 30 4.10 -9.76 -12.85
N ARG A 31 3.80 -9.95 -14.14
CA ARG A 31 4.16 -11.16 -14.90
C ARG A 31 5.67 -11.43 -14.89
N ILE A 32 6.50 -10.38 -15.02
CA ILE A 32 7.97 -10.53 -14.95
C ILE A 32 8.42 -10.98 -13.55
N ALA A 33 7.71 -10.54 -12.50
CA ALA A 33 8.05 -10.82 -11.11
C ALA A 33 7.36 -12.08 -10.54
N GLU A 34 6.44 -12.69 -11.28
CA GLU A 34 5.56 -13.80 -10.88
C GLU A 34 6.24 -14.94 -10.12
N PRO A 35 7.46 -15.40 -10.47
CA PRO A 35 8.14 -16.47 -9.72
C PRO A 35 8.52 -16.10 -8.28
N TYR A 36 8.52 -14.81 -7.91
CA TYR A 36 8.98 -14.31 -6.61
C TYR A 36 7.88 -13.69 -5.77
N ILE A 37 6.68 -13.46 -6.33
CA ILE A 37 5.60 -12.76 -5.65
C ILE A 37 4.29 -13.53 -5.79
N ALA A 38 3.53 -13.60 -4.70
CA ALA A 38 2.12 -13.95 -4.76
C ALA A 38 1.31 -12.66 -4.79
N TRP A 39 0.38 -12.54 -5.73
CA TRP A 39 -0.47 -11.36 -5.89
C TRP A 39 -1.90 -11.77 -6.22
N GLY A 40 -2.85 -10.90 -5.91
CA GLY A 40 -4.28 -11.14 -6.10
C GLY A 40 -5.10 -9.93 -5.67
N TYR A 41 -6.42 -10.07 -5.74
CA TYR A 41 -7.36 -9.02 -5.38
C TYR A 41 -7.70 -9.11 -3.89
N PRO A 42 -7.43 -8.06 -3.09
CA PRO A 42 -7.81 -8.05 -1.69
C PRO A 42 -9.31 -7.78 -1.56
N ASN A 43 -9.92 -8.28 -0.48
CA ASN A 43 -11.26 -7.90 -0.06
C ASN A 43 -11.20 -6.73 0.96
N LEU A 44 -12.34 -6.06 1.19
CA LEU A 44 -12.43 -4.93 2.12
C LEU A 44 -11.94 -5.28 3.53
N LYS A 45 -12.31 -6.48 4.03
CA LYS A 45 -11.90 -6.95 5.36
C LYS A 45 -10.37 -7.10 5.46
N SER A 46 -9.73 -7.67 4.44
CA SER A 46 -8.28 -7.86 4.38
C SER A 46 -7.55 -6.52 4.31
N VAL A 47 -8.05 -5.55 3.52
CA VAL A 47 -7.45 -4.20 3.48
C VAL A 47 -7.55 -3.54 4.85
N ARG A 48 -8.74 -3.56 5.46
CA ARG A 48 -8.96 -3.01 6.80
C ARG A 48 -8.01 -3.63 7.81
N GLU A 49 -7.98 -4.95 7.92
CA GLU A 49 -7.12 -5.64 8.88
C GLU A 49 -5.62 -5.34 8.67
N LEU A 50 -5.19 -5.21 7.41
CA LEU A 50 -3.80 -4.84 7.09
C LEU A 50 -3.48 -3.41 7.53
N VAL A 51 -4.36 -2.44 7.25
CA VAL A 51 -4.16 -1.04 7.64
C VAL A 51 -4.19 -0.89 9.17
N TYR A 52 -5.13 -1.52 9.87
CA TYR A 52 -5.22 -1.41 11.32
C TYR A 52 -4.08 -2.15 12.06
N LYS A 53 -3.72 -3.37 11.65
CA LYS A 53 -2.70 -4.18 12.36
C LYS A 53 -1.27 -3.89 11.91
N ARG A 54 -1.09 -3.52 10.65
CA ARG A 54 0.24 -3.38 10.01
C ARG A 54 0.41 -2.05 9.29
N GLY A 55 -0.48 -1.08 9.50
CA GLY A 55 -0.39 0.26 8.92
C GLY A 55 0.70 1.08 9.56
N PHE A 56 1.65 1.52 8.73
CA PHE A 56 2.66 2.50 9.12
C PHE A 56 2.69 3.62 8.10
N GLY A 57 2.67 4.85 8.59
CA GLY A 57 2.87 6.06 7.81
C GLY A 57 4.36 6.35 7.59
N LYS A 58 4.68 6.98 6.47
CA LYS A 58 6.02 7.52 6.22
C LYS A 58 6.00 9.03 6.43
N ILE A 59 6.47 9.48 7.58
CA ILE A 59 6.43 10.89 8.00
C ILE A 59 7.86 11.36 8.21
N ASN A 60 8.25 12.45 7.55
CA ASN A 60 9.64 12.95 7.61
C ASN A 60 10.70 11.86 7.36
N LYS A 61 10.42 10.95 6.41
CA LYS A 61 11.22 9.77 6.05
C LYS A 61 11.33 8.68 7.14
N GLN A 62 10.66 8.85 8.27
CA GLN A 62 10.58 7.85 9.35
C GLN A 62 9.32 6.99 9.21
N ARG A 63 9.38 5.78 9.76
CA ARG A 63 8.26 4.84 9.80
C ARG A 63 7.54 5.02 11.13
N VAL A 64 6.34 5.57 11.10
CA VAL A 64 5.53 5.89 12.29
C VAL A 64 4.29 5.00 12.29
N PRO A 65 3.92 4.35 13.41
CA PRO A 65 2.68 3.59 13.49
C PRO A 65 1.47 4.52 13.28
N LEU A 66 0.47 4.05 12.56
CA LEU A 66 -0.81 4.76 12.45
C LEU A 66 -1.62 4.39 13.71
N SER A 67 -1.45 5.13 14.80
CA SER A 67 -2.25 4.97 16.03
C SER A 67 -3.41 5.95 16.10
N ASP A 68 -3.18 7.19 15.67
CA ASP A 68 -4.10 8.30 15.82
C ASP A 68 -4.44 8.93 14.47
N ASN A 69 -5.72 9.25 14.27
CA ASN A 69 -6.19 9.93 13.05
C ASN A 69 -5.51 11.30 12.86
N THR A 70 -5.06 11.95 13.94
CA THR A 70 -4.32 13.22 13.86
C THR A 70 -3.03 13.10 13.04
N VAL A 71 -2.41 11.92 13.02
CA VAL A 71 -1.19 11.65 12.23
C VAL A 71 -1.53 11.60 10.74
N ILE A 72 -2.70 11.05 10.40
CA ILE A 72 -3.20 10.95 9.03
C ILE A 72 -3.62 12.33 8.55
N GLU A 73 -4.49 13.01 9.28
CA GLU A 73 -5.00 14.35 8.95
C GLU A 73 -3.87 15.37 8.74
N LYS A 74 -2.85 15.40 9.61
CA LYS A 74 -1.70 16.31 9.45
C LYS A 74 -0.92 16.09 8.15
N THR A 75 -0.92 14.87 7.62
CA THR A 75 -0.11 14.50 6.45
C THR A 75 -0.92 14.45 5.15
N LEU A 76 -2.18 14.02 5.22
CA LEU A 76 -3.06 13.75 4.09
C LEU A 76 -4.35 14.57 4.10
N GLY A 77 -4.56 15.45 5.08
CA GLY A 77 -5.76 16.29 5.16
C GLY A 77 -5.91 17.25 3.97
N LYS A 78 -4.84 17.52 3.21
CA LYS A 78 -4.91 18.25 1.93
C LYS A 78 -5.54 17.46 0.78
N CYS A 79 -5.59 16.14 0.92
CA CYS A 79 -6.21 15.22 -0.02
C CYS A 79 -7.59 14.76 0.48
N ASP A 80 -8.20 15.49 1.43
CA ASP A 80 -9.48 15.14 2.07
C ASP A 80 -9.48 13.77 2.79
N ILE A 81 -8.30 13.27 3.19
CA ILE A 81 -8.15 12.04 3.99
C ILE A 81 -7.88 12.43 5.45
N ILE A 82 -8.89 12.21 6.30
CA ILE A 82 -8.86 12.67 7.70
C ILE A 82 -8.63 11.49 8.64
N CYS A 83 -9.19 10.32 8.33
CA CYS A 83 -9.14 9.15 9.21
C CYS A 83 -8.65 7.87 8.53
N MET A 84 -8.48 6.80 9.32
CA MET A 84 -8.14 5.48 8.79
C MET A 84 -9.17 4.90 7.84
N GLU A 85 -10.46 5.18 8.04
CA GLU A 85 -11.51 4.65 7.17
C GLU A 85 -11.44 5.28 5.78
N ASP A 86 -11.13 6.58 5.69
CA ASP A 86 -10.90 7.26 4.41
C ASP A 86 -9.73 6.60 3.66
N LEU A 87 -8.64 6.26 4.36
CA LEU A 87 -7.52 5.51 3.76
C LEU A 87 -7.95 4.16 3.21
N VAL A 88 -8.77 3.42 3.95
CA VAL A 88 -9.26 2.10 3.53
C VAL A 88 -10.20 2.24 2.33
N HIS A 89 -11.05 3.27 2.33
CA HIS A 89 -11.95 3.60 1.24
C HIS A 89 -11.17 3.84 -0.05
N GLU A 90 -10.23 4.80 -0.02
CA GLU A 90 -9.37 5.19 -1.15
C GLU A 90 -8.59 4.01 -1.74
N ILE A 91 -8.09 3.10 -0.91
CA ILE A 91 -7.36 1.91 -1.39
C ILE A 91 -8.28 0.96 -2.15
N ILE A 92 -9.54 0.81 -1.72
CA ILE A 92 -10.50 -0.11 -2.32
C ILE A 92 -11.15 0.48 -3.57
N THR A 93 -11.50 1.77 -3.55
CA THR A 93 -12.10 2.48 -4.69
C THR A 93 -11.08 2.86 -5.76
N VAL A 94 -9.80 2.94 -5.39
CA VAL A 94 -8.67 3.24 -6.28
C VAL A 94 -8.78 4.62 -6.94
N GLY A 95 -9.28 5.61 -6.21
CA GLY A 95 -9.44 6.97 -6.69
C GLY A 95 -9.85 7.93 -5.59
#